data_AF-A0AAV3XF45-F1
#
_entry.id   AF-A0AAV3XF45-F1
#
_cell.length_a   1.000
_cell.length_b   1.000
_cell.length_c   1.000
_cell.angle_alpha   90.00
_cell.angle_beta   90.00
_cell.angle_gamma   90.00
#
_symmetry.space_group_name_H-M   'P 1'
#
loop_
_entity.id
_entity.type
_entity.pdbx_description
1 polymer ?
#
loop_
_entity_poly.entity_id
_entity_poly.type
_entity_poly.pdbx_seq_one_letter_code
_entity_poly.pdbx_strand_id
1 'polypeptide(L)'
;MIKKDDRLGKIYKPIRKPLLMTKGAPRKSNLTVKQMIEQIFSAKQISRQDHLKLISAVLSDYELTDEDRRQINRIFDYIQTGRLKIVD
;
A
#
# COMPACT_ATOMS: atom_id res chain seq x y z
N MET A 1 23.97 -4.73 -51.14
CA MET A 1 24.85 -3.72 -50.52
C MET A 1 24.25 -2.34 -50.73
N ILE A 2 23.42 -1.85 -49.80
CA ILE A 2 23.03 -0.43 -49.67
C ILE A 2 22.82 -0.19 -48.16
N LYS A 3 23.69 0.65 -47.57
CA LYS A 3 23.69 1.02 -46.15
C LYS A 3 22.43 1.86 -45.85
N LYS A 4 21.71 1.55 -44.78
CA LYS A 4 20.62 2.40 -44.29
C LYS A 4 21.10 3.20 -43.09
N ASP A 5 21.03 4.51 -43.28
CA ASP A 5 21.40 5.59 -42.39
C ASP A 5 21.03 5.43 -40.91
N ASP A 6 22.04 5.69 -40.09
CA ASP A 6 22.13 5.64 -38.64
C ASP A 6 21.59 6.94 -38.00
N ARG A 7 20.28 7.22 -38.12
CA ARG A 7 19.70 8.48 -37.55
C ARG A 7 18.33 8.36 -36.88
N LEU A 8 18.01 7.24 -36.22
CA LEU A 8 16.83 7.17 -35.31
C LEU A 8 17.19 6.59 -33.94
N GLY A 9 18.31 7.06 -33.37
CA GLY A 9 18.87 6.60 -32.11
C GLY A 9 18.25 7.16 -30.82
N LYS A 10 17.12 7.88 -30.85
CA LYS A 10 16.40 8.29 -29.63
C LYS A 10 14.91 8.38 -29.94
N ILE A 11 14.08 7.93 -28.99
CA ILE A 11 12.60 7.93 -29.02
C ILE A 11 11.99 6.62 -29.53
N TYR A 12 12.23 5.51 -28.82
CA TYR A 12 11.18 4.53 -28.50
C TYR A 12 11.56 3.83 -27.18
N LYS A 13 10.95 4.24 -26.07
CA LYS A 13 10.92 3.45 -24.84
C LYS A 13 9.76 2.45 -24.97
N PRO A 14 9.97 1.14 -24.82
CA PRO A 14 8.85 0.19 -24.79
C PRO A 14 7.98 0.45 -23.56
N ILE A 15 6.69 0.69 -23.79
CA ILE A 15 5.66 0.81 -22.77
C ILE A 15 5.34 -0.63 -22.32
N ARG A 16 5.99 -1.04 -21.21
CA ARG A 16 5.90 -2.35 -20.52
C ARG A 16 6.84 -3.43 -21.03
N LYS A 17 7.89 -3.69 -20.24
CA LYS A 17 8.54 -5.00 -20.16
C LYS A 17 7.56 -5.98 -19.49
N PRO A 18 7.49 -7.26 -19.89
CA PRO A 18 6.88 -8.27 -19.02
C PRO A 18 7.74 -8.35 -17.75
N LEU A 19 7.19 -7.87 -16.63
CA LEU A 19 7.84 -8.00 -15.33
C LEU A 19 7.85 -9.49 -14.99
N LEU A 20 9.05 -10.06 -14.94
CA LEU A 20 9.33 -11.26 -14.17
C LEU A 20 8.68 -11.09 -12.79
N MET A 21 7.94 -12.11 -12.32
CA MET A 21 7.31 -12.15 -11.01
C MET A 21 8.37 -12.23 -9.90
N THR A 22 9.18 -11.18 -9.76
CA THR A 22 9.97 -10.95 -8.57
C THR A 22 9.02 -10.35 -7.55
N LYS A 23 8.65 -11.13 -6.52
CA LYS A 23 7.93 -10.66 -5.33
C LYS A 23 8.51 -9.29 -4.95
N GLY A 24 7.73 -8.23 -5.19
CA GLY A 24 8.15 -6.87 -5.00
C GLY A 24 8.67 -6.70 -3.58
N ALA A 25 9.87 -6.15 -3.43
CA ALA A 25 10.36 -5.73 -2.13
C ALA A 25 9.27 -4.88 -1.46
N PRO A 26 8.98 -5.08 -0.17
CA PRO A 26 7.92 -4.33 0.49
C PRO A 26 8.25 -2.85 0.34
N ARG A 27 7.41 -2.13 -0.41
CA ARG A 27 7.47 -0.67 -0.47
C ARG A 27 7.43 -0.17 0.98
N LYS A 28 8.29 0.80 1.32
CA LYS A 28 8.37 1.39 2.67
C LYS A 28 6.99 1.78 3.24
N SER A 29 6.08 2.13 2.34
CA SER A 29 4.69 2.43 2.63
C SER A 29 3.94 1.22 3.24
N ASN A 30 4.09 0.00 2.70
CA ASN A 30 3.46 -1.21 3.26
C ASN A 30 3.98 -1.57 4.66
N LEU A 31 5.25 -1.26 4.95
CA LEU A 31 5.80 -1.41 6.30
C LEU A 31 5.12 -0.46 7.29
N THR A 32 4.81 0.77 6.88
CA THR A 32 4.18 1.77 7.75
C THR A 32 2.75 1.39 8.15
N VAL A 33 1.95 0.82 7.23
CA VAL A 33 0.58 0.40 7.54
C VAL A 33 0.57 -0.81 8.48
N LYS A 34 1.44 -1.80 8.24
CA LYS A 34 1.55 -2.98 9.12
C LYS A 34 1.97 -2.62 10.54
N GLN A 35 3.00 -1.77 10.67
CA GLN A 35 3.44 -1.29 11.99
C GLN A 35 2.34 -0.53 12.72
N MET A 36 1.55 0.27 12.00
CA MET A 36 0.41 0.98 12.59
C MET A 36 -0.68 0.02 13.08
N ILE A 37 -1.02 -1.00 12.28
CA ILE A 37 -2.00 -2.03 12.67
C ILE A 37 -1.56 -2.74 13.95
N GLU A 38 -0.29 -3.15 14.03
CA GLU A 38 0.27 -3.81 15.22
C GLU A 38 0.23 -2.89 16.45
N GLN A 39 0.56 -1.61 16.28
CA GLN A 39 0.48 -0.63 17.37
C GLN A 39 -0.95 -0.43 17.87
N ILE A 40 -1.94 -0.37 16.96
CA ILE A 40 -3.35 -0.23 17.32
C ILE A 40 -3.84 -1.44 18.11
N PHE A 41 -3.51 -2.66 17.67
CA PHE A 41 -3.90 -3.87 18.39
C PHE A 41 -3.24 -3.96 19.77
N SER A 42 -1.98 -3.53 19.88
CA SER A 42 -1.23 -3.55 21.14
C SER A 42 -1.75 -2.52 22.13
N ALA A 43 -2.05 -1.31 21.66
CA ALA A 43 -2.51 -0.21 22.49
C ALA A 43 -4.01 -0.29 22.83
N LYS A 44 -4.81 -1.06 22.06
CA LYS A 44 -6.29 -1.10 22.11
C LYS A 44 -6.94 0.29 21.98
N GLN A 45 -6.20 1.24 21.44
CA GLN A 45 -6.63 2.59 21.16
C GLN A 45 -6.02 3.03 19.82
N ILE A 46 -6.67 3.97 19.16
CA ILE A 46 -6.24 4.52 17.88
C ILE A 46 -6.37 6.04 17.92
N SER A 47 -5.36 6.77 17.47
CA SER A 47 -5.48 8.23 17.33
C SER A 47 -6.45 8.58 16.19
N ARG A 48 -7.12 9.74 16.25
CA ARG A 48 -7.90 10.23 15.09
C ARG A 48 -7.07 10.30 13.82
N GLN A 49 -5.82 10.71 13.94
CA GLN A 49 -4.91 10.82 12.80
C GLN A 49 -4.65 9.46 12.15
N ASP A 50 -4.42 8.41 12.95
CA ASP A 50 -4.17 7.07 12.44
C ASP A 50 -5.43 6.42 11.88
N HIS A 51 -6.59 6.71 12.48
CA HIS A 51 -7.88 6.32 11.91
C HIS A 51 -8.09 6.89 10.49
N LEU A 52 -7.79 8.18 10.29
CA LEU A 52 -7.88 8.80 8.95
C LEU A 52 -6.86 8.24 7.97
N LYS A 53 -5.64 7.92 8.43
CA LYS A 53 -4.62 7.27 7.60
C LYS A 53 -5.08 5.88 7.14
N LEU A 54 -5.71 5.09 8.01
CA LEU A 54 -6.26 3.78 7.63
C LEU A 54 -7.36 3.91 6.57
N ILE A 55 -8.28 4.86 6.74
CA ILE A 55 -9.32 5.12 5.74
C ILE A 55 -8.69 5.51 4.40
N SER A 56 -7.73 6.43 4.41
CA SER A 56 -7.01 6.86 3.21
C SER A 56 -6.26 5.70 2.54
N ALA A 57 -5.62 4.82 3.32
CA ALA A 57 -4.94 3.64 2.81
C ALA A 57 -5.89 2.65 2.12
N VAL A 58 -7.11 2.47 2.65
CA VAL A 58 -8.12 1.59 2.05
C VAL A 58 -8.74 2.20 0.80
N LEU A 59 -8.97 3.52 0.79
CA LEU A 59 -9.59 4.23 -0.33
C LEU A 59 -8.61 4.54 -1.48
N SER A 60 -7.30 4.54 -1.23
CA SER A 60 -6.29 4.70 -2.27
C SER A 60 -5.97 3.36 -2.94
N ASP A 61 -5.43 3.40 -4.17
CA ASP A 61 -4.83 2.25 -4.87
C ASP A 61 -3.51 1.79 -4.21
N TYR A 62 -3.48 1.81 -2.88
CA TYR A 62 -2.39 1.26 -2.12
C TYR A 62 -2.33 -0.23 -2.38
N GLU A 63 -1.12 -0.77 -2.60
CA GLU A 63 -0.90 -2.20 -2.75
C GLU A 63 -1.02 -2.90 -1.38
N LEU A 64 -2.23 -2.86 -0.82
CA LEU A 64 -2.63 -3.64 0.34
C LEU A 64 -2.87 -5.07 -0.11
N THR A 65 -2.27 -6.01 0.59
CA THR A 65 -2.61 -7.42 0.41
C THR A 65 -4.01 -7.69 0.96
N ASP A 66 -4.62 -8.80 0.57
CA ASP A 66 -5.91 -9.21 1.14
C ASP A 66 -5.85 -9.39 2.66
N GLU A 67 -4.67 -9.78 3.18
CA GLU A 67 -4.45 -9.88 4.62
C GLU A 67 -4.43 -8.51 5.29
N ASP A 68 -3.77 -7.51 4.69
CA ASP A 68 -3.77 -6.14 5.22
C ASP A 68 -5.20 -5.59 5.27
N ARG A 69 -5.98 -5.80 4.19
CA ARG A 69 -7.39 -5.39 4.13
C ARG A 69 -8.23 -6.06 5.22
N ARG A 70 -8.05 -7.36 5.45
CA ARG A 70 -8.75 -8.09 6.52
C ARG A 70 -8.42 -7.51 7.90
N GLN A 71 -7.16 -7.19 8.16
CA GLN A 71 -6.75 -6.61 9.44
C GLN A 71 -7.31 -5.20 9.65
N ILE A 72 -7.31 -4.37 8.60
CA ILE A 72 -7.91 -3.03 8.65
C ILE A 72 -9.42 -3.11 8.90
N ASN A 73 -10.14 -3.98 8.19
CA ASN A 73 -11.58 -4.18 8.43
C ASN A 73 -11.86 -4.61 9.88
N ARG A 74 -11.02 -5.49 10.44
CA ARG A 74 -11.14 -5.91 11.84
C ARG A 74 -10.93 -4.76 12.84
N ILE A 75 -10.02 -3.82 12.53
CA ILE A 75 -9.85 -2.60 13.33
C ILE A 75 -11.14 -1.77 13.29
N PHE A 76 -11.73 -1.57 12.11
CA PHE A 76 -13.00 -0.84 12.00
C PHE A 76 -14.15 -1.52 12.74
N ASP A 77 -14.27 -2.85 12.66
CA ASP A 77 -15.26 -3.62 13.42
C ASP A 77 -15.07 -3.43 14.92
N TYR A 78 -13.82 -3.41 15.40
CA TYR A 78 -13.51 -3.21 16.82
C TYR A 78 -13.82 -1.79 17.27
N ILE A 79 -13.65 -0.79 16.41
CA ILE A 79 -14.07 0.59 16.68
C ILE A 79 -15.61 0.65 16.77
N GLN A 80 -16.32 0.08 15.79
CA GLN A 80 -17.79 0.08 15.76
C GLN A 80 -18.41 -0.66 16.95
N THR A 81 -17.80 -1.78 17.37
CA THR A 81 -18.24 -2.56 18.54
C THR A 81 -17.76 -1.97 19.87
N GLY A 82 -17.02 -0.85 19.86
CA GLY A 82 -16.51 -0.19 21.06
C GLY A 82 -15.36 -0.91 21.76
N ARG A 83 -14.80 -1.96 21.14
CA ARG A 83 -13.62 -2.71 21.63
C ARG A 83 -12.31 -1.93 21.45
N LEU A 84 -12.29 -1.02 20.48
CA LEU A 84 -11.22 -0.07 20.22
C LEU A 84 -11.76 1.34 20.42
N LYS A 85 -11.05 2.16 21.20
CA LYS A 85 -11.42 3.57 21.41
C LYS A 85 -10.59 4.48 20.52
N ILE A 86 -11.25 5.43 19.90
CA ILE A 86 -10.58 6.54 19.23
C ILE A 86 -10.17 7.56 20.30
N VAL A 87 -8.87 7.84 20.38
CA VAL A 87 -8.25 8.82 21.27
C VAL A 87 -7.68 9.97 20.45
N ASP A 88 -7.37 11.09 21.11
CA ASP A 88 -6.73 12.26 20.48
C ASP A 88 -5.22 12.25 20.76
#